data_AF-A0A9X4XUN7-F1
#
_entry.id   AF-A0A9X4XUN7-F1
#
_cell.length_a   1.000
_cell.length_b   1.000
_cell.length_c   1.000
_cell.angle_alpha   90.00
_cell.angle_beta   90.00
_cell.angle_gamma   90.00
#
_symmetry.space_group_name_H-M   'P 1'
#
loop_
_entity.id
_entity.type
_entity.pdbx_description
1 polymer ?
#
loop_
_entity_poly.entity_id
_entity_poly.type
_entity_poly.pdbx_seq_one_letter_code
_entity_poly.pdbx_strand_id
1 'polypeptide(L)' 'MTVPRHSWDWPHRDVYATNRACRNCGIIKVTRHEPGLIPWTEFWRDGARVEAVGRTPPCEGEAPQAAGEVAR' A
#
# COMPACT_ATOMS: atom_id res chain seq x y z
N MET A 1 0.59 22.04 9.72
CA MET A 1 1.15 20.69 9.55
C MET A 1 0.59 20.09 8.28
N THR A 2 1.43 19.78 7.30
CA THR A 2 1.02 19.13 6.04
C THR A 2 0.91 17.63 6.26
N VAL A 3 -0.26 17.05 6.02
CA VAL A 3 -0.43 15.58 6.01
C VAL A 3 0.51 15.02 4.94
N PRO A 4 1.40 14.07 5.26
CA PRO A 4 2.29 13.49 4.27
C PRO A 4 1.46 12.89 3.13
N ARG A 5 1.99 12.96 1.90
CA ARG A 5 1.33 12.39 0.72
C ARG A 5 1.89 11.01 0.45
N HIS A 6 1.07 10.13 -0.12
CA HIS A 6 1.55 8.83 -0.59
C HIS A 6 2.53 9.01 -1.76
N SER A 7 3.58 8.20 -1.78
CA SER A 7 4.53 8.07 -2.89
C SER A 7 4.52 6.62 -3.34
N TRP A 8 3.69 6.29 -4.32
CA TRP A 8 3.52 4.92 -4.79
C TRP A 8 4.73 4.47 -5.61
N ASP A 9 5.17 3.25 -5.36
CA ASP A 9 6.20 2.57 -6.13
C ASP A 9 5.66 2.05 -7.48
N TRP A 10 6.55 1.44 -8.26
CA TRP A 10 6.22 0.79 -9.52
C TRP A 10 5.12 -0.27 -9.33
N PRO A 11 4.17 -0.38 -10.28
CA PRO A 11 3.12 -1.37 -10.21
C PRO A 11 3.66 -2.78 -10.40
N HIS A 12 3.41 -3.65 -9.43
CA HIS A 12 3.52 -5.09 -9.59
C HIS A 12 2.18 -5.63 -10.07
N ARG A 13 2.14 -6.21 -11.28
CA ARG A 13 0.92 -6.68 -11.92
C ARG A 13 0.81 -8.20 -11.83
N ASP A 14 -0.28 -8.64 -11.23
CA ASP A 14 -0.74 -10.03 -11.25
C ASP A 14 -1.88 -10.18 -12.26
N VAL A 15 -2.28 -11.44 -12.50
CA VAL A 15 -3.36 -11.78 -13.45
C VAL A 15 -4.65 -11.01 -13.12
N TYR A 16 -5.03 -10.93 -11.84
CA TYR A 16 -6.28 -10.29 -11.38
C TYR A 16 -6.06 -9.17 -10.35
N ALA A 17 -4.82 -8.69 -10.22
CA ALA A 17 -4.52 -7.59 -9.30
C ALA A 17 -3.37 -6.71 -9.78
N THR A 18 -3.33 -5.48 -9.30
CA THR A 18 -2.16 -4.60 -9.38
C THR A 18 -1.83 -4.08 -8.00
N ASN A 19 -0.61 -4.34 -7.56
CA ASN A 19 -0.09 -3.97 -6.25
C ASN A 19 0.85 -2.76 -6.39
N ARG A 20 0.74 -1.80 -5.48
CA ARG A 20 1.68 -0.68 -5.34
C ARG A 20 1.96 -0.44 -3.87
N ALA A 21 3.22 -0.54 -3.47
CA ALA A 21 3.63 -0.15 -2.13
C ALA A 21 3.85 1.37 -2.06
N CYS A 22 3.49 2.00 -0.95
CA CYS A 22 3.87 3.38 -0.67
C CYS A 22 5.30 3.40 -0.11
N ARG A 23 6.20 4.10 -0.80
CA ARG A 23 7.59 4.31 -0.37
C ARG A 23 7.72 5.14 0.91
N ASN A 24 6.64 5.82 1.32
CA ASN A 24 6.65 6.71 2.48
C ASN A 24 6.07 6.08 3.75
N CYS A 25 5.16 5.11 3.68
CA CYS A 25 4.52 4.54 4.87
C CYS A 25 4.27 3.03 4.79
N GLY A 26 4.83 2.36 3.78
CA GLY A 26 4.75 0.91 3.60
C GLY A 26 3.37 0.37 3.24
N ILE A 27 2.30 1.18 3.22
CA ILE A 27 0.96 0.71 2.88
C ILE A 27 0.94 0.19 1.44
N ILE A 28 0.31 -0.95 1.22
CA ILE A 28 0.17 -1.58 -0.08
C ILE A 28 -1.25 -1.30 -0.58
N LYS A 29 -1.35 -0.63 -1.72
CA LYS A 29 -2.58 -0.48 -2.48
C LYS A 29 -2.70 -1.66 -3.45
N VAL A 30 -3.77 -2.42 -3.34
CA VAL A 30 -4.08 -3.54 -4.24
C VAL A 30 -5.35 -3.21 -5.01
N THR A 31 -5.25 -3.00 -6.30
CA THR A 31 -6.42 -2.87 -7.18
C THR A 31 -6.76 -4.25 -7.72
N ARG A 32 -7.93 -4.79 -7.37
CA ARG A 32 -8.45 -6.07 -7.84
C ARG A 32 -9.30 -5.85 -9.08
N HIS A 33 -9.15 -6.73 -10.07
CA HIS A 33 -9.90 -6.69 -11.34
C HIS A 33 -10.36 -8.10 -11.74
N GLU A 34 -10.95 -8.80 -10.79
CA GLU A 34 -11.45 -10.16 -10.99
C GLU A 34 -12.57 -10.22 -12.07
N PRO A 35 -12.59 -11.26 -12.93
CA PRO A 35 -13.61 -11.38 -13.97
C PRO A 35 -15.02 -11.49 -13.36
N GLY A 36 -15.96 -10.71 -13.88
CA GLY A 36 -17.35 -10.73 -13.42
C GLY A 36 -17.64 -9.89 -12.17
N LEU A 37 -16.64 -9.20 -11.62
CA LEU A 37 -16.81 -8.26 -10.51
C LEU A 37 -16.40 -6.84 -10.91
N ILE A 38 -17.00 -5.85 -10.26
CA ILE A 38 -16.58 -4.45 -10.41
C ILE A 38 -15.23 -4.29 -9.73
N PRO A 39 -14.18 -3.79 -10.40
CA PRO A 39 -12.87 -3.61 -9.79
C PRO A 39 -12.93 -2.81 -8.50
N TRP A 40 -12.23 -3.29 -7.46
CA TRP A 40 -12.17 -2.65 -6.15
C TRP A 40 -10.73 -2.46 -5.71
N THR A 41 -10.53 -1.63 -4.68
CA THR A 41 -9.21 -1.39 -4.10
C THR A 41 -9.20 -1.87 -2.65
N GLU A 42 -8.15 -2.59 -2.30
CA GLU A 42 -7.83 -3.02 -0.96
C GLU A 42 -6.56 -2.30 -0.52
N PHE A 43 -6.45 -2.06 0.79
CA PHE A 43 -5.25 -1.52 1.39
C PHE A 43 -4.73 -2.52 2.40
N TRP A 44 -3.43 -2.75 2.40
CA TRP A 44 -2.76 -3.70 3.29
C TRP A 44 -1.59 -3.03 3.98
N ARG A 45 -1.36 -3.39 5.23
CA ARG A 45 -0.24 -2.91 6.04
C ARG A 45 0.17 -4.02 6.99
N ASP A 46 1.47 -4.31 7.04
CA ASP A 46 2.04 -5.33 7.95
C ASP A 46 1.32 -6.68 7.87
N GLY A 47 0.90 -7.08 6.65
CA GLY A 47 0.16 -8.33 6.41
C GLY A 47 -1.33 -8.30 6.78
N ALA A 48 -1.83 -7.21 7.37
CA ALA A 48 -3.23 -7.03 7.69
C ALA A 48 -3.94 -6.16 6.64
N ARG A 49 -5.20 -6.52 6.33
CA ARG A 49 -6.07 -5.67 5.50
C ARG A 49 -6.53 -4.47 6.33
N VAL A 50 -6.33 -3.28 5.79
CA VAL A 50 -6.83 -2.03 6.35
C VAL A 50 -8.26 -1.83 5.87
N GLU A 51 -9.19 -1.83 6.81
CA GLU A 51 -10.60 -1.49 6.59
C GLU A 51 -10.68 0.01 6.25
N ALA A 52 -10.77 0.33 4.97
CA ALA A 52 -10.88 1.70 4.50
C ALA A 52 -12.11 1.84 3.60
N VAL A 53 -13.15 2.48 4.12
CA VAL A 53 -14.41 2.66 3.39
C VAL A 53 -14.24 3.78 2.35
N GLY A 54 -14.11 3.41 1.08
CA GLY A 54 -14.20 4.32 -0.07
C GLY A 54 -13.09 5.36 -0.22
N ARG A 55 -12.07 5.38 0.65
CA ARG A 55 -10.93 6.31 0.56
C ARG A 55 -9.62 5.61 0.89
N THR A 56 -8.55 6.11 0.27
CA THR A 56 -7.18 5.73 0.67
C THR A 56 -6.92 6.21 2.10
N PRO A 57 -6.44 5.35 3.01
CA PRO A 57 -6.01 5.76 4.34
C PRO A 57 -4.99 6.90 4.29
N PRO A 58 -4.90 7.74 5.34
CA PRO A 58 -3.87 8.78 5.39
C PRO A 58 -2.46 8.15 5.28
N CYS A 59 -1.55 8.85 4.61
CA CYS A 59 -0.14 8.48 4.67
C CYS A 59 0.38 8.86 6.06
N GLU A 60 1.18 8.00 6.66
CA GLU A 60 1.79 8.27 7.98
C GLU A 60 3.17 8.90 7.87
N GLY A 61 3.75 8.97 6.67
CA GLY A 61 5.03 9.64 6.43
C GLY A 61 6.26 8.95 7.01
N GLU A 62 6.08 7.92 7.82
CA GLU A 62 7.15 7.15 8.45
C GLU A 62 6.99 5.69 8.03
N ALA A 63 7.65 5.30 6.93
CA ALA A 63 7.88 3.89 6.67
C ALA A 63 8.83 3.46 7.78
N PRO A 64 8.54 2.38 8.53
CA PRO A 64 9.50 1.85 9.49
C PRO A 64 10.77 1.54 8.70
N GLN A 65 11.78 2.39 8.86
CA GLN A 65 13.13 2.07 8.42
C GLN A 65 13.45 0.80 9.19
N ALA A 66 13.65 -0.31 8.49
CA ALA A 66 14.20 -1.51 9.11
C ALA A 66 15.43 -1.05 9.89
N ALA A 67 15.33 -1.04 11.22
CA ALA A 67 16.42 -0.73 12.10
C ALA A 67 17.55 -1.67 11.68
N GLY A 68 18.66 -1.08 11.25
CA GLY A 68 19.72 -1.80 10.57
C GLY A 68 20.25 -2.94 11.42
N GLU A 69 20.48 -4.08 10.77
CA GLU A 69 21.46 -5.03 11.22
C GLU A 69 22.58 -5.06 10.17
N VAL A 70 23.49 -4.09 10.28
CA VAL A 70 24.87 -4.24 9.80
C VAL A 70 25.69 -4.74 10.99
N ALA A 71 25.62 -6.05 11.23
CA ALA A 71 26.60 -6.72 12.07
C ALA A 71 27.87 -6.96 11.23
N ARG A 72 28.99 -6.48 11.77
CA ARG A 72 30.35 -6.53 11.22
C ARG A 72 30.88 -7.95 11.08
#